data_AF-A0A7K8XBS3-F1
#
_entry.id   AF-A0A7K8XBS3-F1
#
_cell.length_a   1.000
_cell.length_b   1.000
_cell.length_c   1.000
_cell.angle_alpha   90.00
_cell.angle_beta   90.00
_cell.angle_gamma   90.00
#
_symmetry.space_group_name_H-M   'P 1'
#
loop_
_entity.id
_entity.type
_entity.pdbx_description
1 polymer ?
#
loop_
_entity_poly.entity_id
_entity_poly.type
_entity_poly.pdbx_seq_one_letter_code
_entity_poly.pdbx_strand_id
1 'polypeptide(L)'
;HCHPCPLLSLAGAVKVTPGHSRADLALALAHGLPLISVIGEDGNLCPPGGGWLQGLHRFVAREKLAAALADLGLLRGCQDHAMTLPLCR
;
A
#
# COMPACT_ATOMS: atom_id res chain seq x y z
N HIS A 1 15.22 -22.11 -5.63
CA HIS A 1 15.19 -22.53 -4.21
C HIS A 1 15.73 -21.38 -3.37
N CYS A 2 14.86 -20.49 -2.90
CA CYS A 2 15.25 -19.38 -2.04
C CYS A 2 15.04 -19.80 -0.59
N HIS A 3 16.12 -19.89 0.18
CA HIS A 3 16.07 -20.15 1.61
C HIS A 3 15.44 -18.96 2.35
N PRO A 4 14.75 -19.19 3.50
CA PRO A 4 14.25 -18.11 4.34
C PRO A 4 15.44 -17.36 4.95
N CYS A 5 15.65 -16.13 4.50
CA CYS A 5 16.65 -15.24 5.09
C CYS A 5 16.05 -14.64 6.37
N PRO A 6 16.60 -14.91 7.57
CA PRO A 6 16.07 -14.41 8.85
C PRO A 6 16.35 -12.91 9.06
N LEU A 7 16.97 -12.25 8.09
CA LEU A 7 17.23 -10.82 8.06
C LEU A 7 16.46 -10.22 6.88
N LEU A 8 15.15 -10.03 7.04
CA LEU A 8 14.41 -9.13 6.16
C LEU A 8 14.78 -7.70 6.54
N SER A 9 16.04 -7.32 6.27
CA SER A 9 16.46 -5.93 6.25
C SER A 9 15.49 -5.18 5.34
N LEU A 10 14.88 -4.11 5.85
CA LEU A 10 14.05 -3.21 5.06
C LEU A 10 14.71 -3.03 3.69
N ALA A 11 14.01 -3.38 2.62
CA ALA A 11 14.51 -3.10 1.28
C ALA A 11 14.88 -1.61 1.26
N GLY A 12 16.10 -1.25 0.84
CA GLY A 12 16.59 0.14 0.85
C GLY A 12 15.79 1.09 -0.05
N ALA A 13 14.63 0.66 -0.54
CA ALA A 13 13.65 1.40 -1.30
C ALA A 13 12.26 1.23 -0.64
N VAL A 14 11.50 2.32 -0.58
CA VAL A 14 10.15 2.37 -0.01
C VAL A 14 9.14 2.84 -1.05
N LYS A 15 7.87 2.50 -0.87
CA LYS A 15 6.78 3.04 -1.70
C LYS A 15 6.55 4.53 -1.39
N VAL A 16 6.13 5.30 -2.39
CA VAL A 16 5.71 6.71 -2.24
C VAL A 16 4.25 6.82 -2.67
N THR A 17 3.40 7.28 -1.75
CA THR A 17 1.94 7.37 -1.87
C THR A 17 1.42 8.74 -1.41
N PRO A 18 1.51 9.78 -2.25
CA PRO A 18 1.28 11.17 -1.83
C PRO A 18 -0.12 11.45 -1.29
N GLY A 19 -1.14 10.75 -1.81
CA GLY A 19 -2.52 10.88 -1.35
C GLY A 19 -2.83 10.24 0.01
N HIS A 20 -1.90 9.46 0.59
CA HIS A 20 -2.17 8.58 1.75
C HIS A 20 -1.13 8.64 2.86
N SER A 21 -0.08 9.46 2.71
CA SER A 21 0.99 9.62 3.70
C SER A 21 1.49 11.06 3.69
N ARG A 22 1.54 11.71 4.87
CA ARG A 22 2.06 13.09 4.98
C ARG A 22 3.54 13.19 4.59
N ALA A 23 4.34 12.16 4.91
CA ALA A 23 5.74 12.13 4.53
C ALA A 23 5.89 12.05 3.00
N ASP A 24 5.09 11.19 2.36
CA ASP A 24 5.11 11.00 0.91
C ASP A 24 4.58 12.24 0.18
N LEU A 25 3.61 12.95 0.76
CA LEU A 25 3.10 14.22 0.24
C LEU A 25 4.18 15.30 0.23
N ALA A 26 4.94 15.45 1.31
CA ALA A 26 6.04 16.42 1.38
C ALA A 26 7.11 16.12 0.33
N LEU A 27 7.48 14.84 0.17
CA LEU A 27 8.40 14.40 -0.88
C LEU A 27 7.85 14.69 -2.27
N ALA A 28 6.58 14.39 -2.53
CA ALA A 28 5.94 14.65 -3.80
C ALA A 28 5.95 16.13 -4.17
N LEU A 29 5.65 17.03 -3.23
CA LEU A 29 5.70 18.47 -3.45
C LEU A 29 7.13 18.94 -3.77
N ALA A 30 8.13 18.44 -3.05
CA ALA A 30 9.53 18.77 -3.29
C ALA A 30 10.03 18.31 -4.67
N HIS A 31 9.47 17.22 -5.21
CA HIS A 31 9.88 16.63 -6.48
C HIS A 31 8.87 16.82 -7.62
N GLY A 32 7.81 17.61 -7.43
CA GLY A 32 6.79 17.86 -8.46
C GLY A 32 6.00 16.62 -8.89
N LEU A 33 5.83 15.64 -8.00
CA LEU A 33 5.05 14.43 -8.31
C LEU A 33 3.54 14.71 -8.24
N PRO A 34 2.73 14.08 -9.11
CA PRO A 34 1.28 14.26 -9.11
C PRO A 34 0.64 13.71 -7.83
N LEU A 35 -0.38 14.41 -7.35
CA LEU A 35 -1.20 13.95 -6.23
C LEU A 35 -2.29 13.01 -6.75
N ILE A 36 -2.16 11.72 -6.44
CA ILE A 36 -3.14 10.70 -6.82
C ILE A 36 -3.70 10.06 -5.55
N SER A 37 -5.03 10.03 -5.43
CA SER A 37 -5.75 9.23 -4.44
C SER A 37 -6.56 8.14 -5.14
N VAL A 38 -6.69 7.00 -4.47
CA VAL A 38 -7.40 5.81 -4.96
C VAL A 38 -8.38 5.28 -3.91
N ILE A 39 -8.54 5.99 -2.80
CA ILE A 39 -9.45 5.67 -1.71
C ILE A 39 -10.36 6.89 -1.54
N GLY A 40 -11.66 6.68 -1.66
CA GLY A 40 -12.68 7.70 -1.44
C GLY A 40 -12.89 7.99 0.04
N GLU A 41 -13.67 9.03 0.32
CA GLU A 41 -14.04 9.44 1.69
C GLU A 41 -14.88 8.36 2.42
N ASP A 42 -15.60 7.54 1.65
CA ASP A 42 -16.35 6.37 2.13
C ASP A 42 -15.45 5.15 2.46
N GLY A 43 -14.13 5.27 2.23
CA GLY A 43 -13.16 4.21 2.47
C GLY A 43 -13.13 3.13 1.40
N ASN A 44 -13.88 3.29 0.31
CA ASN A 44 -13.87 2.38 -0.84
C ASN A 44 -12.83 2.81 -1.87
N LEU A 45 -12.35 1.85 -2.67
CA LEU A 45 -11.44 2.17 -3.76
C LEU A 45 -12.17 2.95 -4.86
N CYS A 46 -11.52 3.99 -5.39
CA CYS A 46 -12.06 4.91 -6.40
C CYS A 46 -11.07 5.16 -7.56
N PRO A 47 -11.57 5.62 -8.73
CA PRO A 47 -10.72 5.98 -9.86
C PRO A 47 -9.78 7.14 -9.50
N PRO A 48 -8.57 7.23 -10.10
CA PRO A 48 -8.07 6.39 -11.20
C PRO A 48 -7.52 5.02 -10.77
N GLY A 49 -7.59 4.67 -9.47
CA GLY A 49 -7.12 3.39 -8.97
C GLY A 49 -8.21 2.31 -8.91
N GLY A 50 -7.91 1.21 -8.23
CA GLY A 50 -8.88 0.16 -7.93
C GLY A 50 -9.00 -0.93 -8.99
N GLY A 51 -9.09 -0.62 -10.28
CA GLY A 51 -9.22 -1.64 -11.33
C GLY A 51 -10.35 -2.64 -11.02
N TRP A 52 -10.06 -3.94 -10.96
CA TRP A 52 -11.02 -4.99 -10.58
C TRP A 52 -11.43 -4.98 -9.09
N LEU A 53 -10.81 -4.13 -8.28
CA LEU A 53 -11.13 -3.89 -6.86
C LEU A 53 -11.95 -2.60 -6.64
N GLN A 54 -12.30 -1.89 -7.72
CA GLN A 54 -13.10 -0.65 -7.67
C GLN A 54 -14.39 -0.85 -6.87
N GLY A 55 -14.71 0.08 -5.96
CA GLY A 55 -15.90 0.03 -5.10
C GLY A 55 -15.79 -0.89 -3.88
N LEU A 56 -14.71 -1.67 -3.74
CA LEU A 56 -14.47 -2.45 -2.53
C LEU A 56 -13.90 -1.59 -1.40
N HIS A 57 -14.32 -1.89 -0.17
CA HIS A 57 -13.73 -1.27 1.02
C HIS A 57 -12.24 -1.63 1.13
N ARG A 58 -11.40 -0.65 1.48
CA ARG A 58 -9.93 -0.75 1.46
C ARG A 58 -9.33 -1.98 2.16
N PHE A 59 -9.94 -2.46 3.24
CA PHE A 59 -9.45 -3.65 3.95
C PHE A 59 -9.72 -4.95 3.18
N VAL A 60 -10.91 -5.07 2.57
CA VAL A 60 -11.26 -6.23 1.71
C VAL A 60 -10.39 -6.22 0.46
N ALA A 61 -10.18 -5.04 -0.12
CA ALA A 61 -9.32 -4.90 -1.29
C ALA A 61 -7.86 -5.29 -1.00
N ARG A 62 -7.34 -4.96 0.20
CA ARG A 62 -5.99 -5.35 0.63
C ARG A 62 -5.78 -6.85 0.61
N GLU A 63 -6.74 -7.61 1.15
CA GLU A 63 -6.66 -9.08 1.21
C GLU A 63 -6.67 -9.69 -0.19
N LYS A 64 -7.61 -9.24 -1.05
CA LYS A 64 -7.69 -9.70 -2.44
C LYS A 64 -6.45 -9.36 -3.25
N LEU A 65 -5.88 -8.16 -3.07
CA LEU A 65 -4.66 -7.75 -3.74
C LEU A 65 -3.45 -8.58 -3.30
N ALA A 66 -3.34 -8.88 -2.01
CA ALA A 66 -2.27 -9.73 -1.48
C ALA A 66 -2.34 -11.15 -2.07
N ALA A 67 -3.55 -11.73 -2.16
CA ALA A 67 -3.76 -13.02 -2.82
C ALA A 67 -3.35 -12.97 -4.30
N ALA A 68 -3.79 -11.96 -5.05
CA ALA A 68 -3.42 -11.81 -6.45
C ALA A 68 -1.91 -11.64 -6.66
N LEU A 69 -1.21 -10.90 -5.78
CA LEU A 69 0.25 -10.77 -5.83
C LEU A 69 0.96 -12.09 -5.51
N ALA A 70 0.39 -12.92 -4.64
CA ALA A 70 0.91 -14.25 -4.34
C ALA A 70 0.73 -15.20 -5.54
N ASP A 71 -0.45 -15.20 -6.16
CA ASP A 71 -0.76 -16.01 -7.35
C ASP A 71 0.16 -15.66 -8.54
N LEU A 72 0.51 -14.38 -8.66
CA LEU A 72 1.47 -13.88 -9.67
C LEU A 72 2.95 -14.12 -9.30
N GLY A 73 3.25 -14.65 -8.11
CA GLY A 73 4.62 -14.85 -7.63
C GLY A 73 5.39 -13.55 -7.34
N LEU A 74 4.70 -12.42 -7.21
CA LEU A 74 5.29 -11.10 -6.92
C LEU A 74 5.43 -10.83 -5.41
N LEU A 75 4.68 -11.56 -4.58
CA LEU A 75 4.76 -11.45 -3.12
C LEU A 75 5.99 -12.21 -2.59
N ARG A 76 6.98 -11.48 -2.09
CA ARG A 76 8.25 -12.04 -1.58
C ARG A 76 8.19 -12.51 -0.13
N GLY A 77 7.19 -12.07 0.63
CA GLY A 77 6.99 -12.44 2.03
C GLY A 77 6.08 -11.47 2.77
N CYS A 78 5.60 -11.91 3.93
CA CYS A 78 4.83 -11.10 4.87
C CYS A 78 5.38 -11.36 6.28
N GLN A 79 5.57 -10.32 7.07
CA GLN A 79 6.04 -10.41 8.45
C GLN A 79 5.23 -9.43 9.30
N ASP A 80 4.97 -9.83 10.55
CA ASP A 80 4.25 -8.97 11.49
C ASP A 80 5.09 -7.74 11.82
N HIS A 81 4.45 -6.57 11.75
CA HIS A 81 5.06 -5.30 12.04
C HIS A 81 4.15 -4.48 12.94
N ALA A 82 4.62 -4.21 14.15
CA ALA A 82 3.91 -3.33 15.08
C ALA A 82 3.91 -1.90 14.54
N MET A 83 2.71 -1.31 14.40
CA MET A 83 2.52 0.06 13.93
C MET A 83 1.58 0.83 14.84
N THR A 84 1.75 2.15 14.90
CA THR A 84 0.80 3.04 15.58
C THR A 84 -0.36 3.37 14.64
N LEU A 85 -1.57 2.97 15.02
CA LEU A 85 -2.79 3.27 14.27
C LEU A 85 -3.48 4.53 14.84
N PRO A 86 -3.64 5.60 14.05
CA PRO A 86 -4.44 6.75 14.48
C PRO A 86 -5.92 6.37 14.48
N LEU A 87 -6.61 6.65 15.57
CA LEU A 87 -8.06 6.46 15.72
C LEU A 87 -8.74 7.82 15.85
N CYS A 88 -9.88 7.98 15.17
CA CYS A 88 -10.79 9.10 15.43
C CYS A 88 -11.36 8.93 16.84
N ARG A 89 -11.34 10.00 17.64
CA ARG A 89 -11.94 10.02 18.98
C ARG A 89 -13.40 10.44 18.92
#